data_AF-A0A517TZA6-F1
#
_entry.id   AF-A0A517TZA6-F1
#
_cell.length_a   1.000
_cell.length_b   1.000
_cell.length_c   1.000
_cell.angle_alpha   90.00
_cell.angle_beta   90.00
_cell.angle_gamma   90.00
#
_symmetry.space_group_name_H-M   'P 1'
#
loop_
_entity.id
_entity.type
_entity.pdbx_description
1 polymer ?
#
loop_
_entity_poly.entity_id
_entity_poly.type
_entity_poly.pdbx_seq_one_letter_code
_entity_poly.pdbx_strand_id
1 'polypeptide(L)'
;MQKYATEESIPLLPGFERLLLRTPVVDRKGWAFNSVSLQIAVGRKPRHGRFTAEWASKVICDIGQKANVIVSPAAGEKPSKFASAHDLRRSCADQLVAAGVPEREVAAILRHASAETTRRHYAPGNVQRTAEVIRHRLKTPKST
;
A
#
# COMPACT_ATOMS: atom_id res chain seq x y z
N MET A 1 9.86 12.47 -8.17
CA MET A 1 10.12 12.51 -9.62
C MET A 1 10.63 11.13 -10.00
N GLN A 2 9.90 10.40 -10.84
CA GLN A 2 10.25 9.03 -11.23
C GLN A 2 11.48 9.11 -12.16
N LYS A 3 12.50 8.28 -11.88
CA LYS A 3 13.87 8.43 -12.43
C LYS A 3 13.98 8.12 -13.94
N TYR A 4 12.89 7.68 -14.57
CA TYR A 4 12.75 7.37 -15.98
C TYR A 4 11.38 7.85 -16.44
N ALA A 5 11.29 8.46 -17.63
CA ALA A 5 10.06 8.98 -18.25
C ALA A 5 9.12 7.85 -18.74
N THR A 6 8.98 6.80 -17.94
CA THR A 6 8.14 5.64 -18.23
C THR A 6 6.84 5.81 -17.45
N GLU A 7 5.73 5.99 -18.18
CA GLU A 7 4.41 5.89 -17.59
C GLU A 7 4.13 4.42 -17.25
N GLU A 8 3.92 4.14 -15.97
CA GLU A 8 3.61 2.81 -15.49
C GLU A 8 2.22 2.80 -14.88
N SER A 9 1.36 1.92 -15.38
CA SER A 9 0.02 1.70 -14.85
C SER A 9 0.05 0.56 -13.84
N ILE A 10 -0.59 0.76 -12.69
CA ILE A 10 -0.71 -0.25 -11.62
C ILE A 10 -2.20 -0.54 -11.43
N PRO A 11 -2.62 -1.82 -11.39
CA PRO A 11 -4.00 -2.17 -11.08
C PRO A 11 -4.36 -1.70 -9.67
N LEU A 12 -5.48 -0.98 -9.54
CA LEU A 12 -5.98 -0.52 -8.24
C LEU A 12 -6.77 -1.63 -7.56
N LEU A 13 -6.54 -1.79 -6.25
CA LEU A 13 -7.42 -2.60 -5.43
C LEU A 13 -8.81 -1.93 -5.35
N PRO A 14 -9.92 -2.69 -5.41
CA PRO A 14 -11.27 -2.12 -5.40
C PRO A 14 -11.55 -1.24 -4.18
N GLY A 15 -10.99 -1.59 -3.02
CA GLY A 15 -11.10 -0.77 -1.81
C GLY A 15 -10.38 0.57 -1.94
N PHE A 16 -9.22 0.58 -2.58
CA PHE A 16 -8.45 1.80 -2.81
C PHE A 16 -9.10 2.69 -3.87
N GLU A 17 -9.63 2.11 -4.95
CA GLU A 17 -10.44 2.81 -5.94
C GLU A 17 -11.64 3.52 -5.28
N ARG A 18 -12.40 2.82 -4.43
CA ARG A 18 -13.51 3.42 -3.68
C ARG A 18 -13.06 4.56 -2.77
N LEU A 19 -11.90 4.43 -2.12
CA LEU A 19 -11.34 5.49 -1.28
C LEU A 19 -11.05 6.75 -2.11
N LEU A 20 -10.41 6.61 -3.27
CA LEU A 20 -10.09 7.73 -4.16
C LEU A 20 -11.35 8.40 -4.73
N LEU A 21 -12.37 7.61 -5.05
CA LEU A 21 -13.63 8.12 -5.60
C LEU A 21 -14.45 8.93 -4.59
N ARG A 22 -14.18 8.83 -3.28
CA ARG A 22 -14.81 9.67 -2.25
C ARG A 22 -14.47 11.15 -2.39
N THR A 23 -13.35 11.48 -3.01
CA THR A 23 -12.99 12.87 -3.30
C THR A 23 -13.85 13.39 -4.46
N PRO A 24 -14.67 14.45 -4.26
CA PRO A 24 -15.47 15.05 -5.32
C PRO A 24 -14.61 15.51 -6.48
N VAL A 25 -15.14 15.44 -7.72
CA VAL A 25 -14.36 15.78 -8.94
C VAL A 25 -13.77 17.19 -8.86
N VAL A 26 -14.49 18.15 -8.30
CA VAL A 26 -14.04 19.54 -8.12
C VAL A 26 -12.80 19.66 -7.23
N ASP A 27 -12.61 18.70 -6.31
CA ASP A 27 -11.54 18.66 -5.32
C ASP A 27 -10.39 17.72 -5.73
N ARG A 28 -10.47 17.04 -6.89
CA ARG A 28 -9.42 16.15 -7.41
C ARG A 28 -8.28 16.93 -8.05
N LYS A 29 -7.67 17.82 -7.28
CA LYS A 29 -6.52 18.64 -7.67
C LYS A 29 -5.37 18.42 -6.71
N GLY A 30 -4.14 18.48 -7.21
CA GLY A 30 -2.94 18.29 -6.39
C GLY A 30 -2.69 16.82 -6.02
N TRP A 31 -2.23 16.58 -4.78
CA TRP A 31 -1.83 15.26 -4.32
C TRP A 31 -3.01 14.42 -3.82
N ALA A 32 -3.07 13.14 -4.22
CA ALA A 32 -4.09 12.20 -3.73
C ALA A 32 -4.08 12.07 -2.19
N PHE A 33 -2.91 12.17 -1.57
CA PHE A 33 -2.76 12.28 -0.13
C PHE A 33 -2.01 13.58 0.21
N ASN A 34 -2.76 14.58 0.66
CA ASN A 34 -2.22 15.86 1.14
C ASN A 34 -2.24 15.92 2.66
N SER A 35 -1.51 14.99 3.28
CA SER A 35 -1.42 14.87 4.74
C SER A 35 -0.80 16.12 5.37
N VAL A 36 -1.53 16.73 6.30
CA VAL A 36 -1.08 17.91 7.06
C VAL A 36 -0.14 17.52 8.21
N SER A 37 0.73 18.45 8.60
CA SER A 37 1.65 18.22 9.72
C SER A 37 0.91 17.94 11.02
N LEU A 38 1.22 16.83 11.71
CA LEU A 38 0.75 16.57 13.07
C LEU A 38 1.22 17.66 14.05
N GLN A 39 2.26 18.41 13.70
CA GLN A 39 2.71 19.58 14.48
C GLN A 39 1.64 20.68 14.53
N ILE A 40 0.82 20.82 13.47
CA ILE A 40 -0.30 21.77 13.44
C ILE A 40 -1.32 21.42 14.51
N ALA A 41 -1.61 20.12 14.69
CA ALA A 41 -2.55 19.64 15.70
C ALA A 41 -2.10 19.93 17.15
N VAL A 42 -0.79 20.16 17.36
CA VAL A 42 -0.23 20.53 18.67
C VAL A 42 0.22 22.00 18.74
N GLY A 43 -0.31 22.86 17.86
CA GLY A 43 -0.06 24.31 17.86
C GLY A 43 1.37 24.72 17.47
N ARG A 44 2.15 23.80 16.87
CA ARG A 44 3.53 24.07 16.43
C ARG A 44 3.56 24.38 14.93
N LYS A 45 4.38 25.37 14.55
CA LYS A 45 4.62 25.68 13.12
C LYS A 45 5.29 24.49 12.44
N PRO A 46 4.78 24.01 11.29
CA PRO A 46 5.43 22.97 10.50
C PRO A 46 6.84 23.44 10.13
N ARG A 47 7.87 22.67 10.50
CA ARG A 47 9.25 23.05 10.19
C ARG A 47 9.63 22.83 8.72
N HIS A 48 8.93 21.97 7.97
CA HIS A 48 9.26 21.63 6.58
C HIS A 48 8.02 21.29 5.73
N GLY A 49 8.23 21.27 4.40
CA GLY A 49 7.22 21.00 3.36
C GLY A 49 6.63 19.59 3.38
N ARG A 50 6.31 19.03 2.20
CA ARG A 50 5.64 17.73 2.07
C ARG A 50 6.34 16.64 2.89
N PHE A 51 5.56 15.77 3.55
CA PHE A 51 6.11 14.63 4.25
C PHE A 51 6.88 13.68 3.32
N THR A 52 8.00 13.18 3.83
CA THR A 52 8.81 12.18 3.17
C THR A 52 8.26 10.78 3.43
N ALA A 53 8.74 9.79 2.66
CA ALA A 53 8.35 8.40 2.85
C ALA A 53 8.83 7.85 4.22
N GLU A 54 9.96 8.34 4.71
CA GLU A 54 10.51 8.00 6.03
C GLU A 54 9.58 8.49 7.14
N TRP A 55 9.05 9.71 7.02
CA TRP A 55 8.09 10.24 7.99
C TRP A 55 6.78 9.44 7.98
N ALA A 56 6.24 9.14 6.79
CA ALA A 56 5.05 8.31 6.67
C ALA A 56 5.27 6.92 7.29
N SER A 57 6.44 6.31 7.06
CA SER A 57 6.81 5.02 7.66
C SER A 57 6.87 5.09 9.18
N LYS A 58 7.46 6.15 9.73
CA LYS A 58 7.49 6.39 11.18
C LYS A 58 6.08 6.49 11.77
N VAL A 59 5.21 7.30 11.16
CA VAL A 59 3.82 7.47 11.61
C VAL A 59 3.07 6.14 11.58
N ILE A 60 3.26 5.31 10.55
CA ILE A 60 2.63 3.98 10.48
C ILE A 60 3.12 3.07 11.60
N CYS A 61 4.42 3.04 11.90
CA CYS A 61 4.96 2.26 13.02
C CYS A 61 4.40 2.76 14.36
N ASP A 62 4.33 4.08 14.57
CA ASP A 62 3.77 4.68 15.78
C ASP A 62 2.28 4.30 15.95
N ILE A 63 1.51 4.21 14.85
CA ILE A 63 0.13 3.70 14.85
C ILE A 63 0.10 2.22 15.25
N GLY A 64 0.96 1.38 14.65
CA GLY A 64 1.03 -0.05 14.97
C GLY A 64 1.34 -0.31 16.46
N GLN A 65 2.25 0.49 17.03
CA GLN A 65 2.58 0.44 18.46
C GLN A 65 1.39 0.87 19.32
N LYS A 66 0.75 2.00 19.02
CA LYS A 66 -0.43 2.49 19.77
C LYS A 66 -1.63 1.55 19.69
N ALA A 67 -1.80 0.87 18.55
CA ALA A 67 -2.83 -0.14 18.35
C ALA A 67 -2.45 -1.51 18.95
N ASN A 68 -1.26 -1.64 19.53
CA ASN A 68 -0.72 -2.88 20.11
C ASN A 68 -0.71 -4.07 19.11
N VAL A 69 -0.43 -3.80 17.83
CA VAL A 69 -0.33 -4.85 16.81
C VAL A 69 1.10 -5.39 16.77
N ILE A 70 1.33 -6.48 17.49
CA ILE A 70 2.64 -7.13 17.62
C ILE A 70 2.85 -8.09 16.43
N VAL A 71 3.92 -7.88 15.66
CA VAL A 71 4.33 -8.76 14.55
C VAL A 71 5.41 -9.75 14.97
N SER A 72 6.19 -9.43 16.00
CA SER A 72 7.13 -10.34 16.64
C SER A 72 7.14 -10.04 18.13
N PRO A 73 6.85 -11.03 19.00
CA PRO A 73 6.94 -10.83 20.44
C PRO A 73 8.40 -10.59 20.87
N ALA A 74 8.56 -9.97 22.03
CA ALA A 74 9.86 -9.84 22.67
C ALA A 74 10.46 -11.23 22.93
N ALA A 75 11.76 -11.38 22.66
CA ALA A 75 12.48 -12.64 22.84
C ALA A 75 13.87 -12.34 23.41
N GLY A 76 14.09 -12.74 24.67
CA GLY A 76 15.29 -12.39 25.42
C GLY A 76 15.46 -10.87 25.51
N GLU A 77 16.61 -10.38 25.06
CA GLU A 77 16.95 -8.95 25.05
C GLU A 77 16.28 -8.15 23.92
N LYS A 78 15.63 -8.82 22.95
CA LYS A 78 15.03 -8.13 21.80
C LYS A 78 13.64 -7.62 22.14
N PRO A 79 13.37 -6.31 21.99
CA PRO A 79 12.04 -5.75 22.23
C PRO A 79 11.03 -6.26 21.19
N SER A 80 9.74 -6.21 21.55
CA SER A 80 8.65 -6.52 20.63
C SER A 80 8.71 -5.64 19.39
N LYS A 81 8.44 -6.24 18.22
CA LYS A 81 8.25 -5.50 16.97
C LYS A 81 6.77 -5.29 16.74
N PHE A 82 6.42 -4.05 16.41
CA PHE A 82 5.06 -3.64 16.08
C PHE A 82 4.89 -3.50 14.57
N ALA A 83 3.64 -3.53 14.11
CA ALA A 83 3.32 -3.45 12.69
C ALA A 83 3.88 -2.20 12.01
N SER A 84 4.54 -2.42 10.87
CA SER A 84 5.09 -1.38 10.01
C SER A 84 4.41 -1.33 8.65
N ALA A 85 4.78 -0.35 7.82
CA ALA A 85 4.32 -0.27 6.43
C ALA A 85 4.71 -1.53 5.61
N HIS A 86 5.84 -2.15 5.92
CA HIS A 86 6.28 -3.39 5.28
C HIS A 86 5.37 -4.56 5.65
N ASP A 87 4.99 -4.66 6.93
CA ASP A 87 4.11 -5.73 7.42
C ASP A 87 2.70 -5.59 6.82
N LEU A 88 2.18 -4.36 6.72
CA LEU A 88 0.90 -4.10 6.04
C LEU A 88 0.93 -4.55 4.57
N ARG A 89 2.04 -4.28 3.88
CA ARG A 89 2.23 -4.70 2.49
C ARG A 89 2.30 -6.23 2.37
N ARG A 90 2.99 -6.90 3.29
CA ARG A 90 3.06 -8.38 3.34
C ARG A 90 1.70 -8.99 3.61
N SER A 91 0.99 -8.53 4.63
CA SER A 91 -0.37 -8.98 4.95
C SER A 91 -1.36 -8.76 3.79
N CYS A 92 -1.21 -7.66 3.04
CA CYS A 92 -1.99 -7.43 1.82
C CYS A 92 -1.72 -8.51 0.76
N ALA A 93 -0.46 -8.88 0.54
CA ALA A 93 -0.10 -9.96 -0.38
C ALA A 93 -0.76 -11.29 0.03
N ASP A 94 -0.61 -11.65 1.31
CA ASP A 94 -1.14 -12.90 1.86
C ASP A 94 -2.67 -12.95 1.74
N GLN A 95 -3.37 -11.84 1.99
CA GLN A 95 -4.82 -11.74 1.84
C GLN A 95 -5.28 -11.89 0.37
N LEU A 96 -4.54 -11.32 -0.58
CA LEU A 96 -4.87 -11.44 -2.01
C LEU A 96 -4.69 -12.88 -2.48
N VAL A 97 -3.59 -13.54 -2.08
CA VAL A 97 -3.36 -14.96 -2.37
C VAL A 97 -4.47 -15.81 -1.74
N ALA A 98 -4.82 -15.57 -0.48
CA ALA A 98 -5.89 -16.29 0.21
C ALA A 98 -7.28 -16.09 -0.42
N ALA A 99 -7.49 -14.96 -1.13
CA ALA A 99 -8.68 -14.67 -1.91
C ALA A 99 -8.67 -15.30 -3.32
N GLY A 100 -7.62 -16.04 -3.67
CA GLY A 100 -7.48 -16.70 -4.97
C GLY A 100 -7.09 -15.75 -6.11
N VAL A 101 -6.47 -14.61 -5.78
CA VAL A 101 -5.84 -13.74 -6.78
C VAL A 101 -4.55 -14.43 -7.25
N PRO A 102 -4.34 -14.63 -8.57
CA PRO A 102 -3.13 -15.26 -9.07
C PRO A 102 -1.88 -14.49 -8.65
N GLU A 103 -0.80 -15.20 -8.27
CA GLU A 103 0.45 -14.59 -7.79
C GLU A 103 1.03 -13.55 -8.75
N ARG A 104 0.86 -13.76 -10.06
CA ARG A 104 1.23 -12.80 -11.11
C ARG A 104 0.57 -11.43 -10.89
N GLU A 105 -0.72 -11.42 -10.58
CA GLU A 105 -1.48 -10.20 -10.39
C GLU A 105 -1.15 -9.55 -9.04
N VAL A 106 -0.87 -10.35 -8.00
CA VAL A 106 -0.36 -9.86 -6.71
C VAL A 106 0.99 -9.14 -6.89
N ALA A 107 1.91 -9.71 -7.69
CA ALA A 107 3.20 -9.09 -7.98
C ALA A 107 3.05 -7.77 -8.74
N ALA A 108 2.10 -7.69 -9.68
CA ALA A 108 1.81 -6.47 -10.44
C ALA A 108 1.28 -5.33 -9.54
N ILE A 109 0.42 -5.64 -8.55
CA ILE A 109 -0.11 -4.67 -7.59
C ILE A 109 1.01 -4.16 -6.67
N LEU A 110 1.82 -5.06 -6.13
CA LEU A 110 2.75 -4.72 -5.07
C LEU A 110 4.03 -4.07 -5.61
N ARG A 111 4.47 -4.33 -6.85
CA ARG A 111 5.77 -3.86 -7.39
C ARG A 111 6.92 -4.23 -6.45
N HIS A 112 7.10 -5.52 -6.18
CA HIS A 112 8.27 -5.98 -5.41
C HIS A 112 9.55 -5.70 -6.22
N ALA A 113 10.54 -5.04 -5.58
CA ALA A 113 11.82 -4.69 -6.20
C ALA A 113 12.67 -5.92 -6.59
N SER A 114 12.37 -7.11 -6.05
CA SER A 114 12.91 -8.39 -6.52
C SER A 114 12.30 -8.84 -7.87
N ALA A 115 11.82 -7.89 -8.68
CA ALA A 115 11.39 -8.10 -10.04
C ALA A 115 12.52 -8.57 -10.97
N GLU A 116 13.72 -8.90 -10.52
CA GLU A 116 14.68 -9.59 -11.39
C GLU A 116 14.18 -11.01 -11.74
N THR A 117 13.44 -11.68 -10.85
CA THR A 117 12.78 -12.96 -11.13
C THR A 117 11.41 -12.83 -11.82
N THR A 118 10.75 -11.67 -11.72
CA THR A 118 9.42 -11.47 -12.37
C THR A 118 9.52 -10.78 -13.74
N ARG A 119 10.56 -9.96 -13.99
CA ARG A 119 10.74 -9.15 -15.21
C ARG A 119 11.22 -9.96 -16.41
N ARG A 120 11.86 -11.13 -16.20
CA ARG A 120 12.34 -11.99 -17.31
C ARG A 120 11.24 -12.75 -18.05
N HIS A 121 10.02 -12.82 -17.52
CA HIS A 121 8.99 -13.69 -18.09
C HIS A 121 7.72 -13.03 -18.61
N TYR A 122 7.53 -11.71 -18.50
CA TYR A 122 6.21 -11.17 -18.84
C TYR A 122 6.23 -9.91 -19.70
N ALA A 123 5.69 -10.10 -20.90
CA ALA A 123 5.12 -9.09 -21.77
C ALA A 123 4.13 -8.18 -20.98
N PRO A 124 3.99 -6.90 -21.36
CA PRO A 124 3.13 -5.94 -20.69
C PRO A 124 1.69 -6.45 -20.71
N GLY A 125 1.27 -7.05 -19.60
CA GLY A 125 -0.11 -7.52 -19.40
C GLY A 125 -1.03 -6.32 -19.26
N ASN A 126 -2.18 -6.38 -19.95
CA ASN A 126 -3.22 -5.37 -19.88
C ASN A 126 -3.71 -5.18 -18.44
N VAL A 127 -3.31 -4.07 -17.80
CA VAL A 127 -3.62 -3.70 -16.42
C VAL A 127 -5.12 -3.75 -16.12
N GLN A 128 -5.96 -3.49 -17.11
CA GLN A 128 -7.41 -3.56 -16.97
C GLN A 128 -7.91 -5.00 -16.74
N ARG A 129 -7.36 -5.97 -17.46
CA ARG A 129 -7.68 -7.40 -17.28
C ARG A 129 -7.27 -7.88 -15.88
N THR A 130 -6.10 -7.44 -15.41
CA THR A 130 -5.66 -7.69 -14.04
C THR A 130 -6.66 -7.13 -13.02
N ALA A 131 -7.10 -5.88 -13.20
CA ALA A 131 -8.08 -5.25 -12.31
C ALA A 131 -9.42 -6.00 -12.29
N GLU A 132 -9.88 -6.54 -13.42
CA GLU A 132 -11.09 -7.37 -13.51
C GLU A 132 -10.97 -8.69 -12.72
N VAL A 133 -9.86 -9.41 -12.88
CA VAL A 133 -9.60 -10.64 -12.12
C VAL A 133 -9.62 -10.38 -10.62
N ILE A 134 -8.95 -9.32 -10.18
CA ILE A 134 -8.93 -8.90 -8.77
C ILE A 134 -10.33 -8.57 -8.27
N ARG A 135 -11.10 -7.78 -9.03
CA ARG A 135 -12.48 -7.40 -8.67
C ARG A 135 -13.38 -8.62 -8.53
N HIS A 136 -13.29 -9.58 -9.45
CA HIS A 136 -14.11 -10.79 -9.40
C HIS A 136 -13.81 -11.60 -8.14
N ARG A 137 -12.53 -11.87 -7.86
CA ARG A 137 -12.10 -12.69 -6.71
C ARG A 137 -12.41 -12.05 -5.36
N LEU A 138 -12.30 -10.72 -5.26
CA LEU A 138 -12.62 -9.99 -4.03
C LEU A 138 -14.13 -9.75 -3.81
N LYS A 139 -14.98 -10.02 -4.81
CA LYS A 139 -16.46 -9.90 -4.69
C LYS A 139 -17.16 -11.22 -4.41
N THR A 140 -16.61 -12.36 -4.84
CA THR A 140 -17.19 -13.67 -4.56
C THR A 140 -16.89 -14.09 -3.11
N PRO A 141 -17.87 -14.21 -2.21
CA PRO A 141 -17.65 -14.88 -0.93
C PRO A 141 -17.20 -16.32 -1.21
N LYS A 142 -16.25 -16.84 -0.42
CA LYS A 142 -15.88 -18.26 -0.47
C LYS A 142 -17.13 -19.08 -0.19
N SER A 143 -17.65 -19.80 -1.18
CA SER A 143 -18.47 -20.98 -0.90
C SER A 143 -17.61 -21.91 -0.05
N THR A 144 -18.13 -22.17 1.14
CA THR A 144 -17.55 -23.03 2.16
C THR A 144 -17.47 -24.46 1.68
#